data_AF-A0A0E0PT37-F1
#
_entry.id   AF-A0A0E0PT37-F1
#
_cell.length_a   1.000
_cell.length_b   1.000
_cell.length_c   1.000
_cell.angle_alpha   90.00
_cell.angle_beta   90.00
_cell.angle_gamma   90.00
#
_symmetry.space_group_name_H-M   'P 1'
#
loop_
_entity.id
_entity.type
_entity.pdbx_description
1 polymer ?
#
loop_
_entity_poly.entity_id
_entity_poly.type
_entity_poly.pdbx_seq_one_letter_code
_entity_poly.pdbx_strand_id
1 'polypeptide(L)'
;MINKEDVKFKEIAEEIGIKARVMAAGFKISSNFRTTKPGEIYSYEPNKREKNEDGVTRSHCVLVVGFGRREGQEYLVYQNSAGIEFGEEGFGRVYLKDVLRMATLNVI
;
A
#
# COMPACT_ATOMS: atom_id res chain seq x y z
N MET A 1 12.82 -6.66 23.46
CA MET A 1 13.24 -6.10 22.15
C MET A 1 12.00 -5.62 21.44
N ILE A 2 11.93 -4.36 21.00
CA ILE A 2 10.79 -3.84 20.23
C ILE A 2 11.05 -4.13 18.75
N ASN A 3 10.08 -4.73 18.05
CA ASN A 3 10.18 -5.01 16.62
C ASN A 3 10.11 -3.69 15.82
N LYS A 4 11.02 -3.51 14.86
CA LYS A 4 11.08 -2.30 14.01
C LYS A 4 9.82 -2.13 13.15
N GLU A 5 9.20 -3.22 12.72
CA GLU A 5 7.96 -3.15 11.92
C GLU A 5 6.78 -2.66 12.75
N ASP A 6 6.69 -3.09 14.01
CA ASP A 6 5.69 -2.59 14.96
C ASP A 6 5.85 -1.08 15.22
N VAL A 7 7.09 -0.58 15.31
CA VAL A 7 7.36 0.86 15.47
C VAL A 7 6.88 1.62 14.25
N LYS A 8 7.27 1.17 13.05
CA LYS A 8 6.87 1.79 11.78
C LYS A 8 5.35 1.82 11.62
N PHE A 9 4.65 0.74 11.99
CA PHE A 9 3.19 0.71 11.93
C PHE A 9 2.54 1.70 12.91
N LYS A 10 3.07 1.83 14.13
CA LYS A 10 2.57 2.81 15.10
C LYS A 10 2.75 4.24 14.62
N GLU A 11 3.89 4.57 14.01
CA GLU A 11 4.15 5.88 13.43
C GLU A 11 3.13 6.19 12.31
N ILE A 12 2.89 5.24 11.41
CA ILE A 12 1.88 5.39 10.35
C ILE A 12 0.48 5.58 10.95
N ALA A 13 0.14 4.78 11.96
CA ALA A 13 -1.15 4.88 12.65
C ALA A 13 -1.35 6.23 13.33
N GLU A 14 -0.29 6.83 13.89
CA GLU A 14 -0.32 8.16 14.47
C GLU A 14 -0.52 9.24 13.38
N GLU A 15 0.25 9.18 12.29
CA GLU A 15 0.17 10.14 11.19
C GLU A 15 -1.23 10.17 10.56
N ILE A 16 -1.81 8.99 10.29
CA ILE A 16 -3.11 8.89 9.62
C ILE A 16 -4.26 9.03 10.63
N GLY A 17 -4.21 8.28 11.72
CA GLY A 17 -5.34 8.15 12.65
C GLY A 17 -5.48 9.30 13.64
N ILE A 18 -4.38 9.93 14.04
CA ILE A 18 -4.39 11.03 15.02
C ILE A 18 -4.16 12.38 14.35
N LYS A 19 -3.18 12.47 13.44
CA LYS A 19 -2.84 13.74 12.77
C LYS A 19 -3.68 13.99 11.51
N ALA A 20 -4.55 13.04 11.13
CA ALA A 20 -5.40 13.11 9.94
C ALA A 20 -4.62 13.43 8.65
N ARG A 21 -3.38 12.95 8.55
CA ARG A 21 -2.54 13.15 7.37
C ARG A 21 -2.78 12.04 6.35
N VAL A 22 -2.59 12.40 5.08
CA VAL A 22 -2.47 11.45 4.00
C VAL A 22 -0.99 11.25 3.64
N MET A 23 -0.63 10.04 3.25
CA MET A 23 0.75 9.69 2.92
C MET A 23 0.81 9.09 1.51
N ALA A 24 1.82 9.42 0.73
CA ALA A 24 2.11 8.69 -0.51
C ALA A 24 2.86 7.39 -0.17
N ALA A 25 2.49 6.28 -0.81
CA ALA A 25 3.19 4.99 -0.67
C ALA A 25 3.54 4.40 -2.05
N GLY A 26 4.75 3.86 -2.15
CA GLY A 26 5.25 3.19 -3.35
C GLY A 26 5.54 1.71 -3.11
N PHE A 27 5.11 0.84 -4.02
CA PHE A 27 5.38 -0.61 -4.00
C PHE A 27 5.53 -1.20 -5.40
N LYS A 28 6.12 -2.40 -5.50
CA LYS A 28 6.24 -3.12 -6.77
C LYS A 28 4.91 -3.79 -7.13
N ILE A 29 4.62 -3.89 -8.42
CA ILE A 29 3.41 -4.56 -8.92
C ILE A 29 3.72 -5.90 -9.60
N SER A 30 2.85 -6.88 -9.35
CA SER A 30 2.75 -8.15 -10.05
C SER A 30 1.37 -8.30 -10.67
N SER A 31 1.17 -9.32 -11.51
CA SER A 31 -0.08 -9.48 -12.29
C SER A 31 -1.36 -9.56 -11.45
N ASN A 32 -1.25 -9.90 -10.16
CA ASN A 32 -2.37 -9.90 -9.21
C ASN A 32 -2.80 -8.49 -8.74
N PHE A 33 -2.05 -7.42 -9.05
CA PHE A 33 -2.37 -6.06 -8.61
C PHE A 33 -3.74 -5.58 -9.13
N ARG A 34 -4.08 -5.93 -10.37
CA ARG A 34 -5.37 -5.56 -11.00
C ARG A 34 -6.50 -6.55 -10.73
N THR A 35 -6.18 -7.73 -10.18
CA THR A 35 -7.15 -8.83 -10.00
C THR A 35 -7.43 -9.15 -8.54
N THR A 36 -6.72 -8.49 -7.61
CA THR A 36 -6.99 -8.59 -6.17
C THR A 36 -8.43 -8.14 -5.92
N LYS A 37 -9.25 -8.98 -5.31
CA LYS A 37 -10.69 -8.76 -5.19
C LYS A 37 -11.01 -7.76 -4.05
N PRO A 38 -12.19 -7.14 -4.06
CA PRO A 38 -12.68 -6.39 -2.91
C PRO A 38 -12.55 -7.19 -1.60
N GLY A 39 -12.09 -6.54 -0.54
CA GLY A 39 -11.83 -7.18 0.76
C GLY A 39 -10.50 -7.95 0.89
N GLU A 40 -9.82 -8.29 -0.21
CA GLU A 40 -8.48 -8.91 -0.19
C GLU A 40 -7.38 -7.87 0.05
N ILE A 41 -6.19 -8.34 0.41
CA ILE A 41 -5.00 -7.51 0.64
C ILE A 41 -3.95 -7.91 -0.38
N TYR A 42 -3.55 -6.97 -1.23
CA TYR A 42 -2.51 -7.19 -2.22
C TYR A 42 -1.18 -7.55 -1.54
N SER A 43 -0.52 -8.58 -2.07
CA SER A 43 0.86 -8.93 -1.74
C SER A 43 1.65 -9.11 -3.04
N TYR A 44 2.88 -8.60 -3.05
CA TYR A 44 3.72 -8.67 -4.25
C TYR A 44 4.20 -10.12 -4.48
N GLU A 45 4.05 -10.59 -5.73
CA GLU A 45 4.50 -11.92 -6.15
C GLU A 45 5.74 -11.79 -7.07
N PRO A 46 6.98 -12.01 -6.56
CA PRO A 46 8.20 -11.79 -7.34
C PRO A 46 8.28 -12.57 -8.65
N ASN A 47 7.69 -13.78 -8.67
CA ASN A 47 7.66 -14.66 -9.83
C ASN A 47 6.66 -14.20 -10.91
N LYS A 48 5.72 -13.32 -10.56
CA LYS A 48 4.71 -12.75 -11.48
C LYS A 48 4.84 -11.23 -11.63
N ARG A 49 6.03 -10.69 -11.36
CA ARG A 49 6.32 -9.26 -11.44
C ARG A 49 6.04 -8.70 -12.83
N GLU A 50 5.38 -7.56 -12.89
CA GLU A 50 5.21 -6.84 -14.16
C GLU A 50 6.49 -6.08 -14.49
N LYS A 51 6.90 -6.11 -15.76
CA LYS A 51 8.09 -5.42 -16.26
C LYS A 51 7.73 -4.37 -17.31
N ASN A 52 8.57 -3.34 -17.45
CA ASN A 52 8.55 -2.47 -18.62
C ASN A 52 9.33 -3.13 -19.78
N GLU A 53 9.42 -2.42 -20.91
CA GLU A 53 10.12 -2.88 -22.12
C GLU A 53 11.61 -3.17 -21.86
N ASP A 54 12.25 -2.42 -20.96
CA ASP A 54 13.65 -2.61 -20.55
C ASP A 54 13.84 -3.77 -19.54
N GLY A 55 12.77 -4.50 -19.21
CA GLY A 55 12.82 -5.60 -18.24
C GLY A 55 12.88 -5.17 -16.77
N VAL A 56 12.74 -3.87 -16.47
CA VAL A 56 12.71 -3.29 -15.13
C VAL A 56 11.35 -3.57 -14.49
N THR A 57 11.35 -3.99 -13.22
CA THR A 57 10.12 -4.28 -12.48
C THR A 57 9.32 -2.99 -12.23
N ARG A 58 8.05 -2.99 -12.63
CA ARG A 58 7.15 -1.85 -12.43
C ARG A 58 6.87 -1.63 -10.95
N SER A 59 6.70 -0.37 -10.60
CA SER A 59 6.22 0.08 -9.29
C SER A 59 5.05 1.02 -9.48
N HIS A 60 4.23 1.15 -8.44
CA HIS A 60 3.05 2.00 -8.42
C HIS A 60 3.07 2.87 -7.17
N CYS A 61 2.50 4.07 -7.27
CA CYS A 61 2.38 5.02 -6.18
C CYS A 61 0.91 5.31 -5.91
N VAL A 62 0.52 5.34 -4.64
CA VAL A 62 -0.88 5.51 -4.19
C VAL A 62 -0.95 6.45 -2.99
N LEU A 63 -2.16 6.92 -2.69
CA LEU A 63 -2.43 7.72 -1.50
C LEU A 63 -2.96 6.83 -0.38
N VAL A 64 -2.23 6.72 0.73
CA VAL A 64 -2.64 5.98 1.92
C VAL A 64 -3.59 6.85 2.75
N VAL A 65 -4.75 6.28 3.03
CA VAL A 65 -5.87 6.93 3.72
C VAL A 65 -6.34 6.15 4.95
N GLY A 66 -5.78 4.96 5.18
CA GLY A 66 -6.13 4.12 6.32
C GLY A 66 -5.11 3.01 6.54
N PHE A 67 -5.31 2.26 7.61
CA PHE A 67 -4.43 1.17 8.03
C PHE A 67 -5.22 0.15 8.83
N GLY A 68 -4.65 -1.04 9.03
CA GLY A 68 -5.24 -2.05 9.89
C GLY A 68 -4.33 -3.23 10.10
N ARG A 69 -4.83 -4.20 10.87
CA ARG A 69 -4.22 -5.52 11.07
C ARG A 69 -5.23 -6.60 10.75
N ARG A 70 -4.78 -7.65 10.07
CA ARG A 70 -5.55 -8.88 9.82
C ARG A 70 -4.65 -10.06 10.12
N GLU A 71 -5.09 -10.92 11.04
CA GLU A 71 -4.35 -12.15 11.41
C GLU A 71 -2.88 -11.87 11.80
N GLY A 72 -2.64 -10.78 12.52
CA GLY A 72 -1.30 -10.38 12.95
C GLY A 72 -0.42 -9.72 11.87
N GLN A 73 -0.92 -9.52 10.65
CA GLN A 73 -0.22 -8.81 9.58
C GLN A 73 -0.79 -7.40 9.38
N GLU A 74 0.09 -6.40 9.36
CA GLU A 74 -0.24 -5.01 9.07
C GLU A 74 -0.51 -4.78 7.59
N TYR A 75 -1.53 -3.97 7.31
CA TYR A 75 -1.83 -3.51 5.96
C TYR A 75 -2.18 -2.03 5.95
N LEU A 76 -2.05 -1.44 4.77
CA LEU A 76 -2.47 -0.08 4.46
C LEU A 76 -3.70 -0.11 3.57
N VAL A 77 -4.60 0.84 3.77
CA VAL A 77 -5.71 1.14 2.85
C VAL A 77 -5.30 2.35 2.01
N TYR A 78 -5.44 2.24 0.70
CA TYR A 78 -5.05 3.30 -0.22
C TYR A 78 -6.16 3.63 -1.22
N GLN A 79 -6.20 4.90 -1.63
CA GLN A 79 -6.93 5.36 -2.80
C GLN A 79 -6.03 5.23 -4.04
N ASN A 80 -6.56 4.64 -5.10
CA ASN A 80 -5.90 4.56 -6.40
C ASN A 80 -6.40 5.66 -7.35
N SER A 81 -5.68 5.87 -8.47
CA SER A 81 -6.04 6.84 -9.52
C SER A 81 -6.59 6.17 -10.79
N ALA A 82 -6.99 4.91 -10.70
CA ALA A 82 -7.46 4.10 -11.83
C ALA A 82 -9.00 4.06 -12.00
N GLY A 83 -9.72 4.99 -11.35
CA GLY A 83 -11.18 5.06 -11.37
C GLY A 83 -11.86 4.14 -10.35
N ILE A 84 -13.19 4.29 -10.24
CA ILE A 84 -14.01 3.58 -9.23
C ILE A 84 -14.11 2.07 -9.46
N GLU A 85 -13.87 1.62 -10.70
CA GLU A 85 -13.87 0.20 -11.07
C GLU A 85 -12.67 -0.57 -10.51
N PHE A 86 -11.66 0.14 -9.98
CA PHE A 86 -10.50 -0.50 -9.35
C PHE A 86 -10.84 -0.95 -7.93
N GLY A 87 -10.68 -2.24 -7.66
CA GLY A 87 -10.78 -2.78 -6.30
C GLY A 87 -12.14 -2.52 -5.68
N GLU A 88 -12.15 -1.85 -4.52
CA GLU A 88 -13.36 -1.50 -3.78
C GLU A 88 -13.63 0.00 -3.97
N GLU A 89 -14.41 0.35 -4.99
CA GLU A 89 -14.77 1.75 -5.32
C GLU A 89 -13.57 2.69 -5.53
N GLY A 90 -12.50 2.19 -6.14
CA GLY A 90 -11.25 2.94 -6.37
C GLY A 90 -10.22 2.77 -5.26
N PHE A 91 -10.53 2.01 -4.20
CA PHE A 91 -9.63 1.74 -3.09
C PHE A 91 -9.04 0.33 -3.16
N GLY A 92 -7.88 0.17 -2.54
CA GLY A 92 -7.21 -1.12 -2.38
C GLY A 92 -6.51 -1.23 -1.04
N ARG A 93 -5.97 -2.42 -0.77
CA ARG A 93 -5.19 -2.72 0.43
C ARG A 93 -3.86 -3.36 0.04
N VAL A 94 -2.79 -3.08 0.76
CA VAL A 94 -1.46 -3.68 0.56
C VAL A 94 -0.83 -4.03 1.91
N TYR A 95 -0.18 -5.19 2.01
CA TYR A 95 0.58 -5.52 3.21
C TYR A 95 1.75 -4.57 3.41
N LEU A 96 1.95 -4.11 4.65
CA LEU A 96 3.00 -3.15 4.96
C LEU A 96 4.41 -3.65 4.60
N LYS A 97 4.64 -4.97 4.70
CA LYS A 97 5.91 -5.62 4.31
C LYS A 97 6.27 -5.43 2.83
N ASP A 98 5.26 -5.22 1.97
CA ASP A 98 5.46 -5.05 0.52
C ASP A 98 5.60 -3.58 0.11
N VAL A 99 5.47 -2.65 1.06
CA VAL A 99 5.63 -1.21 0.84
C VAL A 99 7.11 -0.83 0.88
N LEU A 100 7.62 -0.31 -0.23
CA LEU A 100 9.03 0.07 -0.37
C LEU A 100 9.35 1.40 0.30
N ARG A 101 8.50 2.41 0.07
CA ARG A 101 8.71 3.79 0.55
C ARG A 101 7.38 4.44 0.87
N MET A 102 7.40 5.32 1.87
CA MET A 102 6.29 6.20 2.21
C MET A 102 6.81 7.62 2.45
N ALA A 103 5.99 8.61 2.14
CA ALA A 103 6.27 10.02 2.42
C ALA A 103 4.99 10.73 2.88
N THR A 104 5.10 11.57 3.90
CA THR A 104 4.02 12.49 4.27
C THR A 104 3.88 13.57 3.20
N LEU A 105 2.65 13.88 2.82
CA LEU A 105 2.36 15.03 1.97
C LEU A 105 2.06 16.23 2.87
N ASN A 106 2.99 17.18 2.92
CA ASN A 106 2.73 18.48 3.54
C ASN A 106 2.06 19.36 2.50
N VAL A 107 0.74 19.43 2.54
CA VAL A 107 -0.03 20.39 1.75
C VAL A 107 -0.03 21.68 2.54
N ILE A 108 0.81 22.63 2.11
CA ILE A 108 0.95 23.97 2.68
C ILE A 108 -0.09 24.88 2.05
#